data_AF-A0A9D2P7X4-F1
#
_entry.id   AF-A0A9D2P7X4-F1
#
_cell.length_a   1.000
_cell.length_b   1.000
_cell.length_c   1.000
_cell.angle_alpha   90.00
_cell.angle_beta   90.00
_cell.angle_gamma   90.00
#
_symmetry.space_group_name_H-M   'P 1'
#
loop_
_entity.id
_entity.type
_entity.pdbx_description
1 polymer ?
#
loop_
_entity_poly.entity_id
_entity_poly.type
_entity_poly.pdbx_seq_one_letter_code
_entity_poly.pdbx_strand_id
1 'polypeptide(L)'
;MDAEKWKDTILAKSREYVEIGVSVASDLTEKGKTQAKILSNQAKINKAQRQLGALVYSLAKGNEENQPLVDKYIDMIDSIEQENRQLKAKLTPAEATEVENVTAEPEADLADVMADPVQDEAEPAAPAESTQAGEPGRKYCPQCGAEVAPDALFCTKCGAQL
;
A
#
# COMPACT_ATOMS: atom_id res chain seq x y z
N MET A 1 -36.06 51.39 36.73
CA MET A 1 -35.12 50.44 36.11
C MET A 1 -35.62 49.06 36.45
N ASP A 2 -36.26 48.43 35.47
CA ASP A 2 -37.36 47.49 35.69
C ASP A 2 -36.84 46.05 35.88
N ALA A 3 -37.24 45.42 36.99
CA ALA A 3 -36.82 44.07 37.37
C ALA A 3 -37.22 43.00 36.33
N GLU A 4 -38.26 43.26 35.53
CA GLU A 4 -38.72 42.38 34.46
C GLU A 4 -37.73 42.32 33.29
N LYS A 5 -37.16 43.48 32.90
CA LYS A 5 -36.16 43.55 31.82
C LYS A 5 -34.88 42.76 32.14
N TRP A 6 -34.50 42.71 33.42
CA TRP A 6 -33.35 41.92 33.85
C TRP A 6 -33.62 40.41 33.79
N LYS A 7 -34.82 39.96 34.18
CA LYS A 7 -35.23 38.56 34.06
C LYS A 7 -35.22 38.10 32.59
N ASP A 8 -35.75 38.91 31.68
CA ASP A 8 -35.73 38.60 30.24
C ASP A 8 -34.31 38.50 29.69
N THR A 9 -33.41 39.38 30.14
CA THR A 9 -31.99 39.34 29.73
C THR A 9 -31.29 38.07 30.21
N ILE A 10 -31.55 37.64 31.46
CA ILE A 10 -31.00 36.40 32.02
C ILE A 10 -31.54 35.18 31.26
N LEU A 11 -32.85 35.14 30.98
CA LEU A 11 -33.47 34.06 30.21
C LEU A 11 -32.92 33.99 28.79
N ALA A 12 -32.77 35.12 28.10
CA ALA A 12 -32.15 35.19 26.78
C ALA A 12 -30.72 34.65 26.79
N LYS A 13 -29.90 35.09 27.76
CA LYS A 13 -28.51 34.64 27.87
C LYS A 13 -28.41 33.15 28.25
N SER A 14 -29.31 32.65 29.10
CA SER A 14 -29.37 31.21 29.42
C SER A 14 -29.71 30.36 28.19
N ARG A 15 -30.60 30.85 27.32
CA ARG A 15 -30.94 30.17 26.06
C ARG A 15 -29.73 30.15 25.12
N GLU A 16 -29.04 31.28 24.99
CA GLU A 16 -27.81 31.38 24.19
C GLU A 16 -26.75 30.38 24.65
N TYR A 17 -26.49 30.24 25.96
CA TYR A 17 -25.55 29.24 26.47
C TYR A 17 -25.98 27.79 26.15
N VAL A 18 -27.28 27.50 26.21
CA VAL A 18 -27.80 26.18 25.83
C VAL A 18 -27.61 25.93 24.34
N GLU A 19 -27.89 26.92 23.49
CA GLU A 19 -27.70 26.83 22.04
C GLU A 19 -26.23 26.62 21.65
N ILE A 20 -25.30 27.35 22.29
CA ILE A 20 -23.85 27.14 22.11
C ILE A 20 -23.43 25.74 22.56
N GLY A 21 -23.95 25.27 23.70
CA GLY A 21 -23.66 23.91 24.17
C GLY A 21 -24.13 22.84 23.18
N VAL A 22 -25.31 23.02 22.58
CA VAL A 22 -25.87 22.12 21.57
C VAL A 22 -25.06 22.17 20.28
N SER A 23 -24.65 23.35 19.80
CA SER A 23 -23.86 23.48 18.58
C SER A 23 -22.49 22.81 18.72
N VAL A 24 -21.76 23.09 19.80
CA VAL A 24 -20.44 22.49 20.06
C VAL A 24 -20.50 20.96 20.14
N ALA A 25 -21.54 20.42 20.78
CA ALA A 25 -21.75 18.96 20.84
C ALA A 25 -22.03 18.36 19.45
N SER A 26 -22.81 19.06 18.62
CA SER A 26 -23.05 18.68 17.23
C SER A 26 -21.76 18.69 16.40
N ASP A 27 -21.00 19.79 16.45
CA ASP A 27 -19.73 19.95 15.74
C ASP A 27 -18.72 18.85 16.09
N LEU A 28 -18.57 18.52 17.38
CA LEU A 28 -17.66 17.47 17.81
C LEU A 28 -18.05 16.10 17.24
N THR A 29 -19.36 15.82 17.18
CA THR A 29 -19.88 14.58 16.60
C THR A 29 -19.62 14.52 15.08
N GLU A 30 -19.81 15.62 14.37
CA GLU A 30 -19.52 15.70 12.93
C GLU A 30 -18.03 15.55 12.62
N LYS A 31 -17.16 16.14 13.46
CA LYS A 31 -15.71 15.97 13.38
C LYS A 31 -15.31 14.52 13.61
N GLY A 32 -15.81 13.86 14.66
CA GLY A 32 -15.53 12.44 14.92
C GLY A 32 -15.96 11.53 13.76
N LYS A 33 -17.11 11.80 13.15
CA LYS A 33 -17.55 11.09 11.92
C LYS A 33 -16.61 11.35 10.74
N THR A 34 -16.09 12.56 10.61
CA THR A 34 -15.18 12.94 9.52
C THR A 34 -13.82 12.26 9.69
N GLN A 35 -13.25 12.26 10.89
CA GLN A 35 -12.02 11.53 11.22
C GLN A 35 -12.16 10.02 10.93
N ALA A 36 -13.25 9.40 11.36
CA ALA A 36 -13.51 7.98 11.09
C ALA A 36 -13.61 7.67 9.58
N LYS A 37 -14.22 8.57 8.79
CA LYS A 37 -14.26 8.43 7.32
C LYS A 37 -12.89 8.54 6.69
N ILE A 38 -12.03 9.45 7.18
CA ILE A 38 -10.67 9.59 6.65
C ILE A 38 -9.86 8.30 6.87
N LEU A 39 -9.90 7.74 8.09
CA LEU A 39 -9.23 6.48 8.40
C LEU A 39 -9.77 5.32 7.54
N SER A 40 -11.09 5.26 7.35
CA SER A 40 -11.71 4.25 6.48
C SER A 40 -11.28 4.40 5.02
N ASN A 41 -11.21 5.63 4.50
CA ASN A 41 -10.77 5.90 3.14
C ASN A 41 -9.27 5.58 2.95
N GLN A 42 -8.42 5.83 3.95
CA GLN A 42 -7.02 5.43 3.90
C GLN A 42 -6.87 3.91 3.77
N ALA A 43 -7.62 3.13 4.56
CA ALA A 43 -7.59 1.67 4.45
C ALA A 43 -8.05 1.18 3.05
N LYS A 44 -9.01 1.87 2.42
CA LYS A 44 -9.45 1.55 1.06
C LYS A 44 -8.38 1.88 0.02
N ILE A 45 -7.72 3.03 0.13
CA ILE A 45 -6.61 3.43 -0.76
C ILE A 45 -5.51 2.37 -0.70
N ASN A 46 -5.05 2.01 0.50
CA ASN A 46 -3.99 1.02 0.67
C ASN A 46 -4.38 -0.36 0.09
N LYS A 47 -5.64 -0.77 0.25
CA LYS A 47 -6.15 -2.00 -0.35
C LYS A 47 -6.18 -1.92 -1.88
N ALA A 48 -6.67 -0.81 -2.44
CA ALA A 48 -6.75 -0.60 -3.87
C ALA A 48 -5.35 -0.55 -4.51
N GLN A 49 -4.39 0.11 -3.87
CA GLN A 49 -2.98 0.14 -4.29
C GLN A 49 -2.36 -1.27 -4.30
N ARG A 50 -2.59 -2.09 -3.26
CA ARG A 50 -2.14 -3.50 -3.23
C ARG A 50 -2.76 -4.32 -4.36
N GLN A 51 -4.05 -4.13 -4.64
CA GLN A 51 -4.75 -4.79 -5.75
C GLN A 51 -4.19 -4.35 -7.11
N LEU A 52 -3.94 -3.06 -7.27
CA LEU A 52 -3.35 -2.49 -8.48
C LEU A 52 -1.94 -3.03 -8.72
N GLY A 53 -1.10 -3.09 -7.68
CA GLY A 53 0.23 -3.68 -7.77
C GLY A 53 0.20 -5.16 -8.18
N ALA A 54 -0.71 -5.95 -7.61
CA ALA A 54 -0.91 -7.34 -8.00
C ALA A 54 -1.39 -7.47 -9.46
N LEU A 55 -2.30 -6.60 -9.89
CA LEU A 55 -2.78 -6.55 -11.27
C LEU A 55 -1.65 -6.21 -12.24
N VAL A 56 -0.93 -5.12 -12.01
CA VAL A 56 0.20 -4.68 -12.84
C VAL A 56 1.27 -5.75 -12.94
N TYR A 57 1.62 -6.41 -11.83
CA TYR A 57 2.55 -7.54 -11.83
C TYR A 57 2.04 -8.71 -12.70
N SER A 58 0.76 -9.07 -12.57
CA SER A 58 0.17 -10.15 -13.37
C SER A 58 0.14 -9.83 -14.87
N LEU A 59 -0.16 -8.58 -15.24
CA LEU A 59 -0.17 -8.09 -16.61
C LEU A 59 1.24 -8.12 -17.21
N ALA A 60 2.23 -7.62 -16.48
CA ALA A 60 3.63 -7.64 -16.88
C ALA A 60 4.16 -9.07 -17.08
N LYS A 61 3.82 -9.98 -16.15
CA LYS A 61 4.24 -11.40 -16.24
C LYS A 61 3.52 -12.15 -17.37
N GLY A 62 2.26 -11.82 -17.65
CA GLY A 62 1.47 -12.40 -18.73
C GLY A 62 1.79 -11.82 -20.10
N ASN A 63 2.59 -10.74 -20.18
CA ASN A 63 2.80 -9.93 -21.38
C ASN A 63 1.46 -9.52 -22.03
N GLU A 64 0.46 -9.26 -21.20
CA GLU A 64 -0.90 -8.88 -21.58
C GLU A 64 -1.09 -7.43 -21.14
N GLU A 65 -1.38 -6.53 -22.08
CA GLU A 65 -1.58 -5.11 -21.77
C GLU A 65 -3.07 -4.83 -21.57
N ASN A 66 -3.41 -4.38 -20.36
CA ASN A 66 -4.74 -3.91 -20.04
C ASN A 66 -4.69 -2.57 -19.30
N GLN A 67 -4.04 -1.59 -19.95
CA GLN A 67 -4.00 -0.19 -19.52
C GLN A 67 -5.36 0.36 -19.07
N PRO A 68 -6.49 0.14 -19.77
CA PRO A 68 -7.77 0.71 -19.32
C PRO A 68 -8.26 0.13 -17.98
N LEU A 69 -7.87 -1.09 -17.60
CA LEU A 69 -8.13 -1.59 -16.25
C LEU A 69 -7.27 -0.89 -15.21
N VAL A 70 -5.97 -0.70 -15.50
CA VAL A 70 -5.04 0.02 -14.61
C VAL A 70 -5.51 1.45 -14.40
N ASP A 71 -5.84 2.16 -15.47
CA ASP A 71 -6.39 3.52 -15.43
C ASP A 71 -7.65 3.60 -14.58
N LYS A 72 -8.57 2.65 -14.72
CA LYS A 72 -9.79 2.60 -13.91
C LYS A 72 -9.50 2.44 -12.41
N TYR A 73 -8.48 1.67 -12.03
CA TYR A 73 -8.05 1.55 -10.64
C TYR A 73 -7.40 2.83 -10.12
N ILE A 74 -6.62 3.52 -10.96
CA ILE A 74 -6.04 4.84 -10.64
C ILE A 74 -7.16 5.86 -10.42
N ASP A 75 -8.12 5.98 -11.34
CA ASP A 75 -9.27 6.88 -11.21
C ASP A 75 -10.08 6.62 -9.92
N MET A 76 -10.24 5.36 -9.53
CA MET A 76 -10.92 5.01 -8.27
C MET A 76 -10.11 5.44 -7.05
N ILE A 77 -8.78 5.29 -7.07
CA ILE A 77 -7.90 5.76 -5.99
C ILE A 77 -7.95 7.28 -5.91
N ASP A 78 -7.83 7.98 -7.04
CA ASP A 78 -7.89 9.44 -7.14
C ASP A 78 -9.21 9.99 -6.59
N SER A 79 -10.34 9.33 -6.88
CA SER A 79 -11.64 9.70 -6.33
C SER A 79 -11.67 9.61 -4.80
N ILE A 80 -11.11 8.53 -4.22
CA ILE A 80 -11.05 8.35 -2.76
C ILE A 80 -10.07 9.35 -2.12
N GLU A 81 -8.95 9.65 -2.79
CA GLU A 81 -7.99 10.67 -2.35
C GLU A 81 -8.59 12.07 -2.38
N GLN A 82 -9.39 12.41 -3.40
CA GLN A 82 -10.14 13.66 -3.48
C GLN A 82 -11.17 13.76 -2.36
N GLU A 83 -11.92 12.69 -2.07
CA GLU A 83 -12.81 12.65 -0.91
C GLU A 83 -12.05 12.88 0.40
N ASN A 84 -10.89 12.24 0.57
CA ASN A 84 -10.05 12.42 1.74
C ASN A 84 -9.57 13.88 1.86
N ARG A 85 -9.15 14.51 0.75
CA ARG A 85 -8.78 15.94 0.70
C ARG A 85 -9.94 16.85 1.09
N GLN A 86 -11.16 16.58 0.61
CA GLN A 86 -12.35 17.36 0.97
C GLN A 86 -12.74 17.18 2.44
N LEU A 87 -12.62 15.97 2.97
CA LEU A 87 -12.87 15.70 4.39
C LEU A 87 -11.81 16.39 5.26
N LYS A 88 -10.53 16.30 4.91
CA LYS A 88 -9.43 16.99 5.58
C LYS A 88 -9.62 18.51 5.59
N ALA A 89 -10.13 19.10 4.51
CA ALA A 89 -10.42 20.55 4.46
C ALA A 89 -11.52 21.01 5.43
N LYS A 90 -12.35 20.09 5.95
CA LYS A 90 -13.36 20.38 6.98
C LYS A 90 -12.80 20.28 8.41
N LEU A 91 -11.59 19.74 8.58
CA LEU A 91 -10.92 19.66 9.88
C LEU A 91 -10.09 20.93 10.14
N THR A 92 -9.86 21.21 11.42
CA THR A 92 -8.88 22.23 11.81
C THR A 92 -7.45 21.73 11.55
N PRO A 93 -6.45 22.63 11.42
CA PRO A 93 -5.06 22.24 11.16
C PRO A 93 -4.50 21.23 12.16
N ALA A 94 -4.83 21.36 13.45
CA ALA A 94 -4.36 20.46 14.50
C ALA A 94 -4.92 19.03 14.34
N GLU A 95 -6.21 18.91 14.03
CA GLU A 95 -6.86 17.61 13.83
C GLU A 95 -6.42 16.97 12.51
N ALA A 96 -6.13 17.76 11.48
CA ALA A 96 -5.55 17.28 10.24
C ALA A 96 -4.15 16.66 10.47
N THR A 97 -3.31 17.29 11.30
CA THR A 97 -2.00 16.75 11.69
C THR A 97 -2.13 15.44 12.48
N GLU A 98 -3.11 15.34 13.37
CA GLU A 98 -3.34 14.11 14.14
C GLU A 98 -3.77 12.94 13.25
N VAL A 99 -4.71 13.19 12.34
CA VAL A 99 -5.14 12.18 11.36
C VAL A 99 -3.97 11.80 10.45
N GLU A 100 -3.18 12.78 10.00
CA GLU A 100 -2.01 12.53 9.16
C GLU A 100 -0.96 11.65 9.83
N ASN A 101 -0.66 11.91 11.11
CA ASN A 101 0.26 11.11 11.91
C ASN A 101 -0.24 9.67 12.13
N VAL A 102 -1.56 9.45 12.23
CA VAL A 102 -2.15 8.11 12.33
C VAL A 102 -2.18 7.39 10.97
N THR A 103 -2.37 8.13 9.87
CA THR A 103 -2.42 7.57 8.51
C THR A 103 -1.05 7.42 7.86
N ALA A 104 -0.01 8.05 8.40
CA ALA A 104 1.36 7.86 7.96
C ALA A 104 1.80 6.44 8.34
N GLU A 105 1.62 5.49 7.42
CA GLU A 105 2.37 4.25 7.46
C GLU A 105 3.86 4.60 7.36
N PRO A 106 4.76 3.87 8.03
CA PRO A 106 6.18 4.08 7.85
C PRO A 106 6.54 3.72 6.40
N GLU A 107 6.64 4.72 5.53
CA GLU A 107 7.26 4.61 4.20
C GLU A 107 8.73 4.13 4.27
N ALA A 108 9.25 3.96 5.49
CA ALA A 108 10.60 3.50 5.81
C ALA A 108 10.94 2.08 5.33
N ASP A 109 9.99 1.24 4.93
CA ASP A 109 10.28 -0.15 4.53
C ASP A 109 10.68 -0.30 3.04
N LEU A 110 10.44 0.69 2.19
CA LEU A 110 10.82 0.59 0.76
C LEU A 110 12.25 1.07 0.48
N ALA A 111 12.77 2.00 1.28
CA ALA A 111 14.15 2.48 1.16
C ALA A 111 15.17 1.42 1.64
N ASP A 112 14.80 0.57 2.60
CA ASP A 112 15.68 -0.48 3.15
C ASP A 112 15.84 -1.67 2.19
N VAL A 113 14.81 -1.99 1.39
CA VAL A 113 14.82 -3.11 0.44
C VAL A 113 15.67 -2.83 -0.81
N MET A 114 16.00 -1.56 -1.10
CA MET A 114 16.80 -1.17 -2.26
C MET A 114 18.21 -0.65 -1.92
N ALA A 115 18.59 -0.69 -0.64
CA ALA A 115 19.92 -0.35 -0.18
C ALA A 115 20.87 -1.57 -0.18
N ASP A 116 20.92 -2.30 -1.30
CA ASP A 116 22.06 -3.18 -1.61
C ASP A 116 22.68 -2.69 -2.92
N PRO A 117 23.89 -2.10 -2.90
CA PRO A 117 24.51 -1.61 -4.11
C PRO A 117 24.99 -2.81 -4.92
N VAL A 118 24.25 -3.14 -5.98
CA VAL A 118 24.75 -3.99 -7.06
C VAL A 118 25.97 -3.30 -7.67
N GLN A 119 27.17 -3.68 -7.21
CA GLN A 119 28.40 -3.51 -7.96
C GLN A 119 28.52 -4.69 -8.92
N ASP A 120 28.17 -4.41 -10.17
CA ASP A 120 28.52 -5.19 -11.34
C ASP A 120 30.01 -4.95 -11.66
N GLU A 121 30.82 -6.02 -11.74
CA GLU A 121 31.69 -6.36 -12.88
C GLU A 121 32.84 -7.34 -12.50
N ALA A 122 32.81 -8.49 -13.21
CA ALA A 122 33.94 -9.22 -13.80
C ALA A 122 34.97 -10.02 -12.94
N GLU A 123 35.03 -11.33 -13.25
CA GLU A 123 36.13 -12.31 -13.08
C GLU A 123 37.50 -11.79 -13.63
N PRO A 124 38.68 -12.45 -13.40
CA PRO A 124 38.92 -13.78 -12.82
C PRO A 124 40.15 -13.92 -11.88
N ALA A 125 40.22 -15.05 -11.14
CA ALA A 125 41.43 -15.89 -10.94
C ALA A 125 41.28 -16.83 -9.73
N ALA A 126 41.23 -18.14 -10.00
CA ALA A 126 41.51 -19.23 -9.05
C ALA A 126 43.02 -19.22 -8.62
N PRO A 127 43.55 -20.14 -7.76
CA PRO A 127 42.93 -21.32 -7.13
C PRO A 127 43.35 -21.62 -5.67
N ALA A 128 42.68 -22.60 -5.05
CA ALA A 128 43.18 -23.64 -4.11
C ALA A 128 42.05 -24.01 -3.12
N GLU A 129 41.30 -25.08 -3.38
CA GLU A 129 41.54 -26.46 -2.87
C GLU A 129 41.27 -26.61 -1.36
N SER A 130 40.55 -27.60 -0.85
CA SER A 130 39.84 -28.73 -1.43
C SER A 130 39.08 -29.48 -0.32
N THR A 131 37.89 -30.00 -0.61
CA THR A 131 37.45 -31.32 -0.11
C THR A 131 36.50 -31.93 -1.13
N GLN A 132 36.96 -33.02 -1.71
CA GLN A 132 36.27 -33.82 -2.72
C GLN A 132 35.39 -34.87 -2.04
N ALA A 133 34.25 -35.18 -2.65
CA ALA A 133 33.67 -36.53 -2.65
C ALA A 133 32.86 -36.66 -3.96
N GLY A 134 33.42 -37.35 -4.95
CA GLY A 134 32.75 -37.62 -6.21
C GLY A 134 31.89 -38.88 -6.14
N GLU A 135 30.83 -38.94 -6.96
CA GLU A 135 30.27 -40.14 -7.58
C GLU A 135 29.19 -39.75 -8.64
N PRO A 136 28.75 -40.64 -9.55
CA PRO A 136 29.19 -40.61 -10.95
C PRO A 136 28.07 -40.30 -11.98
N GLY A 137 28.48 -39.87 -13.18
CA GLY A 137 27.69 -40.03 -14.41
C GLY A 137 26.71 -38.89 -14.76
N ARG A 138 27.21 -37.69 -15.09
CA ARG A 138 26.37 -36.75 -15.85
C ARG A 138 26.25 -37.24 -17.29
N LYS A 139 25.04 -37.59 -17.73
CA LYS A 139 24.75 -37.97 -19.12
C LYS A 139 24.08 -36.80 -19.83
N TYR A 140 24.39 -36.62 -21.12
CA TYR A 140 23.85 -35.53 -21.93
C TYR A 140 22.85 -36.09 -22.93
N CYS A 141 21.75 -35.37 -23.15
CA CYS A 141 20.76 -35.76 -24.13
C CYS A 141 21.33 -35.68 -25.55
N PRO A 142 21.30 -36.76 -26.36
CA PRO A 142 21.85 -36.76 -27.72
C PRO A 142 21.02 -35.94 -28.72
N GLN A 143 19.80 -35.52 -28.36
CA GLN A 143 18.93 -34.72 -29.24
C GLN A 143 19.03 -33.21 -28.99
N CYS A 144 19.30 -32.77 -27.76
CA CYS A 144 19.32 -31.33 -27.43
C CYS A 144 20.54 -30.89 -26.62
N GLY A 145 21.44 -31.80 -26.25
CA GLY A 145 22.65 -31.50 -25.48
C GLY A 145 22.40 -31.15 -24.01
N ALA A 146 21.16 -31.18 -23.52
CA ALA A 146 20.86 -30.87 -22.14
C ALA A 146 21.48 -31.89 -21.17
N GLU A 147 22.00 -31.40 -20.04
CA GLU A 147 22.44 -32.23 -18.92
C GLU A 147 21.24 -32.97 -18.31
N VAL A 148 21.37 -34.28 -18.17
CA VAL A 148 20.33 -35.12 -17.57
C VAL A 148 20.93 -36.05 -16.52
N ALA A 149 20.17 -36.24 -15.44
CA ALA A 149 20.54 -37.15 -14.33
C ALA A 149 20.74 -38.59 -14.84
N PRO A 150 21.73 -39.35 -14.32
CA PRO A 150 22.11 -40.70 -14.78
C PRO A 150 21.00 -41.74 -14.79
N ASP A 151 19.95 -41.54 -13.99
CA ASP A 151 18.79 -42.41 -13.82
C ASP A 151 17.56 -41.99 -14.65
N ALA A 152 17.59 -40.84 -15.32
CA ALA A 152 16.45 -40.39 -16.11
C ALA A 152 16.27 -41.23 -17.38
N LEU A 153 15.04 -41.69 -17.63
CA LEU A 153 14.62 -42.42 -18.83
C LEU A 153 14.25 -41.49 -19.99
N PHE A 154 13.94 -40.21 -19.70
CA PHE A 154 13.54 -39.21 -20.68
C PHE A 154 14.20 -37.86 -20.37
N CYS A 155 14.52 -37.10 -21.41
CA CYS A 155 15.07 -35.76 -21.29
C CYS A 155 13.98 -34.77 -20.87
N THR A 156 14.20 -34.06 -19.77
CA THR A 156 13.29 -33.03 -19.24
C THR A 156 13.18 -31.78 -20.13
N LYS A 157 14.07 -31.61 -21.12
CA LYS A 157 14.08 -30.45 -22.03
C LYS A 157 13.42 -30.71 -23.37
N CYS A 158 13.63 -31.88 -23.98
CA CYS A 158 13.09 -32.18 -25.32
C CYS A 158 12.17 -33.40 -25.37
N GLY A 159 11.98 -34.10 -24.26
CA GLY A 159 11.14 -35.31 -24.19
C GLY A 159 11.74 -36.55 -24.85
N ALA A 160 12.94 -36.48 -25.42
CA ALA A 160 13.61 -37.64 -26.02
C ALA A 160 13.96 -38.70 -24.96
N GLN A 161 13.82 -39.98 -25.32
CA GLN A 161 14.20 -41.11 -24.48
C GLN A 161 15.74 -41.22 -24.40
N LEU A 162 16.30 -41.47 -23.21
CA LEU A 162 17.74 -41.42 -22.89
C LEU A 162 18.35 -42.78 -22.57
#